data_AF-A0A371CYY8-F1
#
_entry.id   AF-A0A371CYY8-F1
#
_cell.length_a   1.000
_cell.length_b   1.000
_cell.length_c   1.000
_cell.angle_alpha   90.00
_cell.angle_beta   90.00
_cell.angle_gamma   90.00
#
_symmetry.space_group_name_H-M   'P 1'
#
loop_
_entity.id
_entity.type
_entity.pdbx_description
1 polymer ?
#
loop_
_entity_poly.entity_id
_entity_poly.type
_entity_poly.pdbx_seq_one_letter_code
_entity_poly.pdbx_strand_id
1 'polypeptide(L)'
;MGASQSSPQQDEKVFVPDTSLHFSEDVVNQLVDHQTSPEIPHERQLTIDAHIRQRIQTELSRLQTEEERVREEIERALEKENLDRERGMAGEESASEEAGPAGSVKSSAALMGDLEELRGKIEKYHARQNSEELSTVRAKGEEVVSCYKSHPTTTLDCWKAVEEFKTSVAQVEQVRDFIPPLELRFLNYFTAIRKLPTVVRTRVTIVRGYISAITLVSTHEVRPHRKHS
;
A
#
# COMPACT_ATOMS: atom_id res chain seq x y z
N MET A 1 17.22 56.19 0.18
CA MET A 1 15.96 55.57 -0.29
C MET A 1 14.84 56.19 0.51
N GLY A 2 14.01 57.01 -0.14
CA GLY A 2 12.99 57.87 0.49
C GLY A 2 11.57 57.38 0.23
N ALA A 3 10.69 57.73 1.18
CA ALA A 3 9.24 57.51 1.27
C ALA A 3 8.45 57.90 -0.01
N SER A 4 7.22 57.47 -0.27
CA SER A 4 6.05 57.35 0.61
C SER A 4 4.95 56.53 -0.08
N GLN A 5 4.11 55.88 0.72
CA GLN A 5 2.85 55.22 0.34
C GLN A 5 1.88 56.19 -0.34
N SER A 6 1.19 55.73 -1.40
CA SER A 6 0.03 56.38 -1.99
C SER A 6 -1.23 55.54 -1.74
N SER A 7 -2.13 56.07 -0.91
CA SER A 7 -3.49 55.54 -0.72
C SER A 7 -4.36 55.94 -1.93
N PRO A 8 -5.28 55.08 -2.41
CA PRO A 8 -6.22 55.47 -3.46
C PRO A 8 -7.30 56.38 -2.87
N GLN A 9 -7.34 57.64 -3.30
CA GLN A 9 -8.49 58.52 -3.12
C GLN A 9 -9.68 57.91 -3.88
N GLN A 10 -10.75 57.61 -3.15
CA GLN A 10 -12.06 57.31 -3.72
C GLN A 10 -12.66 58.63 -4.23
N ASP A 11 -12.58 58.87 -5.54
CA ASP A 11 -13.41 59.89 -6.19
C ASP A 11 -14.85 59.37 -6.28
N GLU A 12 -15.66 59.65 -5.27
CA GLU A 12 -17.11 59.46 -5.34
C GLU A 12 -17.71 60.57 -6.21
N LYS A 13 -17.78 60.32 -7.53
CA LYS A 13 -18.46 61.22 -8.48
C LYS A 13 -19.97 61.12 -8.28
N VAL A 14 -20.51 61.96 -7.42
CA VAL A 14 -21.95 62.20 -7.31
C VAL A 14 -22.39 63.09 -8.48
N PHE A 15 -22.99 62.50 -9.51
CA PHE A 15 -23.63 63.25 -10.58
C PHE A 15 -25.02 63.70 -10.13
N VAL A 16 -25.16 65.00 -9.85
CA VAL A 16 -26.47 65.64 -9.66
C VAL A 16 -26.95 66.12 -11.04
N PRO A 17 -28.09 65.64 -11.56
CA PRO A 17 -28.63 66.16 -12.81
C PRO A 17 -29.16 67.60 -12.59
N ASP A 18 -28.70 68.54 -13.41
CA ASP A 18 -29.05 69.98 -13.38
C ASP A 18 -30.45 70.27 -13.98
N THR A 19 -31.27 69.24 -14.20
CA THR A 19 -32.63 69.38 -14.74
C THR A 19 -33.67 69.04 -13.69
N SER A 20 -34.58 69.97 -13.42
CA SER A 20 -35.75 69.72 -12.60
C SER A 20 -36.64 68.69 -13.30
N LEU A 21 -36.52 67.43 -12.89
CA LEU A 21 -37.35 66.34 -13.37
C LEU A 21 -38.77 66.53 -12.81
N HIS A 22 -39.63 67.19 -13.56
CA HIS A 22 -41.06 67.24 -13.29
C HIS A 22 -41.67 65.93 -13.75
N PHE A 23 -41.92 65.02 -12.81
CA PHE A 23 -42.70 63.82 -13.06
C PHE A 23 -44.18 64.20 -13.16
N SER A 24 -44.90 63.60 -14.11
CA SER A 24 -46.35 63.77 -14.18
C SER A 24 -46.99 63.22 -12.90
N GLU A 25 -48.02 63.92 -12.42
CA GLU A 25 -48.75 63.55 -11.20
C GLU A 25 -49.29 62.11 -11.27
N ASP A 26 -49.67 61.63 -12.46
CA ASP A 26 -50.07 60.25 -12.70
C ASP A 26 -48.95 59.22 -12.42
N VAL A 27 -47.70 59.52 -12.78
CA VAL A 27 -46.56 58.62 -12.51
C VAL A 27 -46.22 58.62 -11.03
N VAL A 28 -46.31 59.79 -10.39
CA VAL A 28 -46.13 59.92 -8.94
C VAL A 28 -47.21 59.14 -8.18
N ASN A 29 -48.48 59.24 -8.61
CA ASN A 29 -49.60 58.50 -8.02
C ASN A 29 -49.43 56.99 -8.20
N GLN A 30 -49.04 56.53 -9.40
CA GLN A 30 -48.74 55.11 -9.62
C GLN A 30 -47.61 54.61 -8.71
N LEU A 31 -46.53 55.38 -8.54
CA LEU A 31 -45.42 55.02 -7.64
C LEU A 31 -45.84 55.00 -6.17
N VAL A 32 -46.71 55.91 -5.73
CA VAL A 32 -47.26 55.96 -4.37
C VAL A 32 -48.18 54.76 -4.13
N ASP A 33 -49.04 54.42 -5.08
CA ASP A 33 -49.91 53.24 -5.02
C ASP A 33 -49.07 51.96 -4.95
N HIS A 34 -47.99 51.87 -5.74
CA HIS A 34 -47.03 50.76 -5.71
C HIS A 34 -46.16 50.72 -4.43
N GLN A 35 -45.97 51.83 -3.71
CA GLN A 35 -45.29 51.83 -2.41
C GLN A 35 -46.18 51.29 -1.28
N THR A 36 -47.50 51.46 -1.40
CA THR A 36 -48.45 50.97 -0.39
C THR A 36 -48.82 49.50 -0.55
N SER A 37 -48.64 48.93 -1.75
CA SER A 37 -48.79 47.49 -2.01
C SER A 37 -47.42 46.84 -2.28
N PRO A 38 -46.85 46.06 -1.36
CA PRO A 38 -45.56 45.41 -1.54
C PRO A 38 -45.58 44.25 -2.56
N GLU A 39 -46.72 43.97 -3.18
CA GLU A 39 -46.88 42.84 -4.09
C GLU A 39 -46.53 43.23 -5.53
N ILE A 40 -45.54 42.55 -6.09
CA ILE A 40 -45.14 42.71 -7.49
C ILE A 40 -46.34 42.33 -8.36
N PRO A 41 -46.81 43.20 -9.28
CA PRO A 41 -47.92 42.87 -10.15
C PRO A 41 -47.60 41.61 -10.97
N HIS A 42 -48.55 40.68 -11.06
CA HIS A 42 -48.35 39.34 -11.65
C HIS A 42 -47.70 39.36 -13.03
N GLU A 43 -48.05 40.32 -13.89
CA GLU A 43 -47.45 40.49 -15.22
C GLU A 43 -45.93 40.77 -15.16
N ARG A 44 -45.49 41.57 -14.19
CA ARG A 44 -44.07 41.84 -13.94
C ARG A 44 -43.35 40.60 -13.43
N GLN A 45 -44.01 39.78 -12.62
CA GLN A 45 -43.43 38.52 -12.15
C GLN A 45 -43.21 37.54 -13.33
N LEU A 46 -44.18 37.42 -14.24
CA LEU A 46 -44.05 36.56 -15.43
C LEU A 46 -42.90 36.98 -16.36
N THR A 47 -42.74 38.30 -16.57
CA THR A 47 -41.64 38.83 -17.39
C THR A 47 -40.28 38.57 -16.76
N ILE A 48 -40.17 38.73 -15.43
CA ILE A 48 -38.95 38.41 -14.67
C ILE A 48 -38.66 36.90 -14.76
N ASP A 49 -39.64 36.04 -14.52
CA ASP A 49 -39.47 34.59 -14.59
C ASP A 49 -39.06 34.11 -15.98
N ALA A 50 -39.62 34.71 -17.04
CA ALA A 50 -39.24 34.42 -18.41
C ALA A 50 -37.77 34.81 -18.69
N HIS A 51 -37.36 35.99 -18.24
CA HIS A 51 -35.97 36.45 -18.37
C HIS A 51 -35.00 35.58 -17.56
N ILE A 52 -35.37 35.17 -16.34
CA ILE A 52 -34.58 34.25 -15.52
C ILE A 52 -34.42 32.91 -16.22
N ARG A 53 -35.51 32.32 -16.75
CA ARG A 53 -35.46 31.06 -17.50
C ARG A 53 -34.56 31.17 -18.73
N GLN A 54 -34.67 32.26 -19.49
CA GLN A 54 -33.82 32.49 -20.67
C GLN A 54 -32.34 32.57 -20.29
N ARG A 55 -32.00 33.30 -19.22
CA ARG A 55 -30.62 33.40 -18.74
C ARG A 55 -30.10 32.05 -18.27
N ILE A 56 -30.88 31.30 -17.51
CA ILE A 56 -30.53 29.95 -17.06
C ILE A 56 -30.26 29.04 -18.27
N GLN A 57 -31.12 29.07 -19.30
CA GLN A 57 -30.93 28.26 -20.50
C GLN A 57 -29.64 28.62 -21.25
N THR A 58 -29.33 29.92 -21.33
CA THR A 58 -28.12 30.41 -21.99
C THR A 58 -26.88 29.96 -21.21
N GLU A 59 -26.87 30.12 -19.89
CA GLU A 59 -25.76 29.67 -19.04
C GLU A 59 -25.61 28.14 -19.05
N LEU A 60 -26.72 27.38 -19.06
CA LEU A 60 -26.69 25.92 -19.18
C LEU A 60 -26.07 25.48 -20.50
N SER A 61 -26.45 26.10 -21.62
CA SER A 61 -25.87 25.79 -22.93
C SER A 61 -24.38 26.09 -22.98
N ARG A 62 -23.95 27.20 -22.36
CA ARG A 62 -22.55 27.57 -22.23
C ARG A 62 -21.77 26.54 -21.40
N LEU A 63 -22.28 26.14 -20.24
CA LEU A 63 -21.62 25.14 -19.39
C LEU A 63 -21.48 23.79 -20.09
N GLN A 64 -22.49 23.35 -20.86
CA GLN A 64 -22.39 22.12 -21.64
C GLN A 64 -21.26 22.18 -22.68
N THR A 65 -21.09 23.32 -23.36
CA THR A 65 -19.97 23.49 -24.31
C THR A 65 -18.60 23.54 -23.63
N GLU A 66 -18.53 24.13 -22.43
CA GLU A 66 -17.29 24.16 -21.63
C GLU A 66 -16.94 22.76 -21.11
N GLU A 67 -17.93 21.97 -20.67
CA GLU A 67 -17.74 20.57 -20.26
C GLU A 67 -17.24 19.69 -21.41
N GLU A 68 -17.83 19.82 -22.60
CA GLU A 68 -17.39 19.05 -23.77
C GLU A 68 -15.95 19.40 -24.14
N ARG A 69 -15.59 20.69 -24.11
CA ARG A 69 -14.22 21.14 -24.36
C ARG A 69 -13.23 20.55 -23.35
N VAL A 70 -13.60 20.48 -22.08
CA VAL A 70 -12.77 19.89 -21.03
C VAL A 70 -12.65 18.37 -21.22
N ARG A 71 -13.72 17.69 -21.60
CA ARG A 71 -13.68 16.25 -21.93
C ARG A 71 -12.74 15.96 -23.07
N GLU A 72 -12.85 16.69 -24.18
CA GLU A 72 -11.94 16.55 -25.33
C GLU A 72 -10.47 16.82 -24.93
N GLU A 73 -10.23 17.80 -24.06
CA GLU A 73 -8.88 18.10 -23.56
C GLU A 73 -8.33 16.96 -22.70
N ILE A 74 -9.17 16.36 -21.84
CA ILE A 74 -8.81 15.20 -21.01
C ILE A 74 -8.53 13.98 -21.89
N GLU A 75 -9.38 13.69 -22.88
CA GLU A 75 -9.20 12.58 -23.81
C GLU A 75 -7.90 12.74 -24.60
N ARG A 76 -7.64 13.94 -25.14
CA ARG A 76 -6.38 14.24 -25.84
C ARG A 76 -5.17 14.12 -24.92
N ALA A 77 -5.29 14.53 -23.65
CA ALA A 77 -4.20 14.41 -22.68
C ALA A 77 -3.93 12.95 -22.31
N LEU A 78 -4.97 12.13 -22.16
CA LEU A 78 -4.87 10.69 -21.92
C LEU A 78 -4.29 9.95 -23.12
N GLU A 79 -4.71 10.26 -24.35
CA GLU A 79 -4.14 9.68 -25.56
C GLU A 79 -2.65 10.02 -25.68
N LYS A 80 -2.28 11.28 -25.41
CA LYS A 80 -0.89 11.70 -25.42
C LYS A 80 -0.08 11.00 -24.33
N GLU A 81 -0.59 10.92 -23.09
CA GLU A 81 0.08 10.23 -22.00
C GLU A 81 0.22 8.74 -22.29
N ASN A 82 -0.79 8.10 -22.87
CA ASN A 82 -0.71 6.71 -23.28
C ASN A 82 0.34 6.52 -24.38
N LEU A 83 0.40 7.40 -25.40
CA LEU A 83 1.45 7.36 -26.43
C LEU A 83 2.85 7.63 -25.87
N ASP A 84 2.99 8.58 -24.94
CA ASP A 84 4.25 8.90 -24.29
C ASP A 84 4.70 7.75 -23.36
N ARG A 85 3.74 7.09 -22.69
CA ARG A 85 3.96 5.90 -21.88
C ARG A 85 4.36 4.71 -22.75
N GLU A 86 3.67 4.45 -23.86
CA GLU A 86 4.04 3.40 -24.83
C GLU A 86 5.42 3.68 -25.44
N ARG A 87 5.75 4.94 -25.74
CA ARG A 87 7.09 5.34 -26.21
C ARG A 87 8.16 5.18 -25.14
N GLY A 88 7.88 5.53 -23.88
CA GLY A 88 8.78 5.28 -22.76
C GLY A 88 8.97 3.79 -22.49
N MET A 89 7.90 3.00 -22.59
CA MET A 89 7.94 1.54 -22.46
C MET A 89 8.68 0.84 -23.61
N ALA A 90 8.67 1.42 -24.81
CA ALA A 90 9.40 0.91 -25.97
C ALA A 90 10.83 1.49 -26.11
N GLY A 91 11.18 2.53 -25.34
CA GLY A 91 12.36 3.37 -25.57
C GLY A 91 13.44 3.36 -24.48
N GLU A 92 13.21 2.76 -23.31
CA GLU A 92 14.17 2.78 -22.19
C GLU A 92 14.80 1.39 -21.93
N GLU A 93 15.44 0.79 -22.94
CA GLU A 93 16.39 -0.33 -22.78
C GLU A 93 17.83 0.19 -22.62
N SER A 94 18.05 1.47 -22.33
CA SER A 94 19.41 1.98 -22.13
C SER A 94 19.43 3.13 -21.13
N ALA A 95 20.00 2.82 -19.94
CA ALA A 95 20.19 3.67 -18.77
C ALA A 95 18.91 3.91 -17.96
N SER A 96 18.66 3.20 -16.86
CA SER A 96 19.43 3.40 -15.62
C SER A 96 19.09 2.32 -14.60
N GLU A 97 20.11 1.80 -13.92
CA GLU A 97 19.97 1.04 -12.70
C GLU A 97 19.56 1.98 -11.53
N GLU A 98 18.84 1.42 -10.54
CA GLU A 98 18.47 2.00 -9.24
C GLU A 98 17.19 2.87 -9.15
N ALA A 99 16.05 2.24 -8.78
CA ALA A 99 15.26 2.55 -7.57
C ALA A 99 13.77 2.11 -7.66
N GLY A 100 13.35 1.13 -6.84
CA GLY A 100 11.98 1.06 -6.31
C GLY A 100 11.07 -0.09 -6.81
N PRO A 101 10.47 -0.90 -5.91
CA PRO A 101 9.69 -2.09 -6.26
C PRO A 101 8.18 -1.80 -6.24
N ALA A 102 7.61 -1.31 -7.34
CA ALA A 102 6.16 -1.38 -7.56
C ALA A 102 5.83 -1.14 -9.03
N GLY A 103 5.38 -2.19 -9.72
CA GLY A 103 4.71 -2.05 -11.01
C GLY A 103 5.63 -1.92 -12.21
N SER A 104 6.68 -2.75 -12.31
CA SER A 104 7.26 -3.05 -13.62
C SER A 104 6.20 -3.80 -14.43
N VAL A 105 5.49 -3.06 -15.28
CA VAL A 105 4.65 -3.66 -16.33
C VAL A 105 5.62 -4.20 -17.37
N LYS A 106 6.19 -5.36 -17.05
CA LYS A 106 7.01 -6.16 -17.95
C LYS A 106 6.17 -6.40 -19.21
N SER A 107 6.73 -6.10 -20.38
CA SER A 107 6.08 -6.32 -21.66
C SER A 107 5.51 -7.75 -21.73
N SER A 108 4.45 -7.96 -22.53
CA SER A 108 3.78 -9.27 -22.64
C SER A 108 4.76 -10.43 -22.90
N ALA A 109 5.91 -10.17 -23.53
CA ALA A 109 6.96 -11.17 -23.74
C ALA A 109 7.75 -11.52 -22.46
N ALA A 110 8.09 -10.51 -21.65
CA ALA A 110 8.77 -10.72 -20.37
C ALA A 110 7.86 -11.41 -19.33
N LEU A 111 6.54 -11.12 -19.35
CA LEU A 111 5.56 -11.85 -18.54
C LEU A 111 5.47 -13.34 -18.90
N MET A 112 5.57 -13.69 -20.19
CA MET A 112 5.56 -15.10 -20.61
C MET A 112 6.81 -15.84 -20.15
N GLY A 113 7.98 -15.19 -20.17
CA GLY A 113 9.21 -15.74 -19.60
C GLY A 113 9.10 -15.98 -18.09
N ASP A 114 8.59 -14.99 -17.35
CA ASP A 114 8.38 -15.09 -15.91
C ASP A 114 7.38 -16.20 -15.55
N LEU A 115 6.30 -16.36 -16.33
CA LEU A 115 5.31 -17.43 -16.13
C LEU A 115 5.91 -18.82 -16.35
N GLU A 116 6.77 -18.99 -17.36
CA GLU A 116 7.45 -20.26 -17.62
C GLU A 116 8.46 -20.58 -16.52
N GLU A 117 9.19 -19.57 -16.01
CA GLU A 117 10.09 -19.73 -14.88
C GLU A 117 9.34 -20.13 -13.59
N LEU A 118 8.18 -19.50 -13.33
CA LEU A 118 7.34 -19.84 -12.19
C LEU A 118 6.77 -21.25 -12.29
N ARG A 119 6.30 -21.66 -13.48
CA ARG A 119 5.86 -23.04 -13.73
C ARG A 119 6.99 -24.03 -13.47
N GLY A 120 8.18 -23.78 -14.02
CA GLY A 120 9.34 -24.62 -13.79
C GLY A 120 9.77 -24.68 -12.31
N LYS A 121 9.65 -23.60 -11.55
CA LYS A 121 9.89 -23.59 -10.09
C LYS A 121 8.86 -24.41 -9.32
N ILE A 122 7.58 -24.31 -9.69
CA ILE A 122 6.48 -25.08 -9.09
C ILE A 122 6.66 -26.57 -9.36
N GLU A 123 6.96 -26.97 -10.60
CA GLU A 123 7.22 -28.36 -10.96
C GLU A 123 8.43 -28.93 -10.22
N LYS A 124 9.54 -28.17 -10.14
CA LYS A 124 10.72 -28.56 -9.34
C LYS A 124 10.38 -28.71 -7.86
N TYR A 125 9.53 -27.84 -7.32
CA TYR A 125 9.09 -27.94 -5.92
C TYR A 125 8.20 -29.17 -5.70
N HIS A 126 7.22 -29.42 -6.56
CA HIS A 126 6.36 -30.61 -6.48
C HIS A 126 7.16 -31.90 -6.67
N ALA A 127 8.11 -31.95 -7.60
CA ALA A 127 9.00 -33.09 -7.77
C ALA A 127 9.84 -33.36 -6.51
N ARG A 128 10.33 -32.30 -5.86
CA ARG A 128 11.04 -32.41 -4.58
C ARG A 128 10.12 -32.77 -3.42
N GLN A 129 8.84 -32.41 -3.47
CA GLN A 129 7.86 -32.67 -2.41
C GLN A 129 7.23 -34.06 -2.50
N ASN A 130 7.12 -34.61 -3.72
CA ASN A 130 6.54 -35.91 -4.04
C ASN A 130 7.58 -37.01 -4.25
N SER A 131 8.84 -36.76 -3.90
CA SER A 131 9.85 -37.82 -3.87
C SER A 131 9.38 -38.94 -2.94
N GLU A 132 9.57 -40.19 -3.36
CA GLU A 132 9.18 -41.40 -2.64
C GLU A 132 9.71 -41.44 -1.18
N GLU A 133 10.86 -40.82 -0.94
CA GLU A 133 11.44 -40.68 0.39
C GLU A 133 10.64 -39.77 1.33
N LEU A 134 9.97 -38.73 0.82
CA LEU A 134 9.11 -37.86 1.65
C LEU A 134 7.72 -38.45 1.87
N SER A 135 7.20 -39.24 0.92
CA SER A 135 5.92 -39.92 1.10
C SER A 135 6.02 -41.03 2.16
N THR A 136 7.15 -41.74 2.21
CA THR A 136 7.42 -42.75 3.25
C THR A 136 7.54 -42.13 4.65
N VAL A 137 8.24 -40.99 4.79
CA VAL A 137 8.28 -40.25 6.07
C VAL A 137 6.90 -39.78 6.50
N ARG A 138 6.05 -39.30 5.58
CA ARG A 138 4.67 -38.91 5.91
C ARG A 138 3.84 -40.10 6.38
N ALA A 139 3.91 -41.24 5.69
CA ALA A 139 3.20 -42.46 6.09
C ALA A 139 3.63 -42.93 7.49
N LYS A 140 4.94 -42.91 7.79
CA LYS A 140 5.47 -43.25 9.12
C LYS A 140 5.06 -42.24 10.19
N GLY A 141 4.96 -40.96 9.85
CA GLY A 141 4.43 -39.93 10.76
C GLY A 141 2.94 -40.15 11.08
N GLU A 142 2.13 -40.52 10.09
CA GLU A 142 0.72 -40.87 10.28
C GLU A 142 0.54 -42.12 11.16
N GLU A 143 1.42 -43.12 11.02
CA GLU A 143 1.45 -44.33 11.87
C GLU A 143 1.72 -43.99 13.34
N VAL A 144 2.67 -43.08 13.62
CA VAL A 144 2.94 -42.56 14.96
C VAL A 144 1.72 -41.84 15.55
N VAL A 145 1.10 -40.96 14.76
CA VAL A 145 -0.09 -40.21 15.19
C VAL A 145 -1.25 -41.18 15.46
N SER A 146 -1.42 -42.20 14.63
CA SER A 146 -2.44 -43.24 14.81
C SER A 146 -2.19 -44.05 16.09
N CYS A 147 -0.94 -44.41 16.37
CA CYS A 147 -0.58 -45.13 17.59
C CYS A 147 -0.89 -44.32 18.86
N TYR A 148 -0.52 -43.05 18.89
CA TYR A 148 -0.82 -42.19 20.04
C TYR A 148 -2.32 -41.92 20.23
N LYS A 149 -3.09 -41.86 19.13
CA LYS A 149 -4.56 -41.71 19.20
C LYS A 149 -5.25 -42.95 19.78
N SER A 150 -4.74 -44.14 19.48
CA SER A 150 -5.29 -45.42 19.97
C SER A 150 -4.86 -45.76 21.40
N HIS A 151 -3.74 -45.19 21.88
CA HIS A 151 -3.16 -45.47 23.21
C HIS A 151 -2.99 -44.19 24.05
N PRO A 152 -4.09 -43.55 24.52
CA PRO A 152 -4.02 -42.30 25.27
C PRO A 152 -3.43 -42.45 26.68
N THR A 153 -3.54 -43.63 27.29
CA THR A 153 -3.03 -43.92 28.65
C THR A 153 -1.78 -44.79 28.64
N THR A 154 -1.41 -45.38 27.51
CA THR A 154 -0.24 -46.26 27.34
C THR A 154 0.64 -45.79 26.17
N THR A 155 0.97 -44.50 26.17
CA THR A 155 1.77 -43.84 25.12
C THR A 155 3.18 -44.43 24.96
N LEU A 156 3.69 -45.12 25.98
CA LEU A 156 4.99 -45.80 25.96
C LEU A 156 5.03 -46.98 24.98
N ASP A 157 3.89 -47.60 24.64
CA ASP A 157 3.84 -48.74 23.71
C ASP A 157 4.11 -48.32 22.25
N CYS A 158 4.01 -47.02 21.95
CA CYS A 158 4.22 -46.46 20.62
C CYS A 158 5.69 -46.18 20.26
N TRP A 159 6.64 -46.59 21.11
CA TRP A 159 8.07 -46.34 20.93
C TRP A 159 8.62 -46.86 19.59
N LYS A 160 8.13 -48.02 19.13
CA LYS A 160 8.59 -48.65 17.89
C LYS A 160 8.21 -47.83 16.65
N ALA A 161 6.98 -47.31 16.61
CA ALA A 161 6.52 -46.44 15.53
C ALA A 161 7.33 -45.14 15.48
N VAL A 162 7.69 -44.58 16.64
CA VAL A 162 8.52 -43.37 16.76
C VAL A 162 9.95 -43.64 16.31
N GLU A 163 10.52 -44.79 16.63
CA GLU A 163 11.86 -45.19 16.21
C GLU A 163 11.93 -45.36 14.69
N GLU A 164 10.96 -46.04 14.09
CA GLU A 164 10.87 -46.18 12.63
C GLU A 164 10.71 -44.82 11.94
N PHE A 165 9.84 -43.94 12.45
CA PHE A 165 9.72 -42.56 11.96
C PHE A 165 11.05 -41.81 12.04
N LYS A 166 11.75 -41.87 13.19
CA LYS A 166 13.05 -41.22 13.38
C LYS A 166 14.10 -41.73 12.40
N THR A 167 14.13 -43.03 12.12
CA THR A 167 15.06 -43.60 11.12
C THR A 167 14.73 -43.14 9.70
N SER A 168 13.45 -43.05 9.34
CA SER A 168 13.03 -42.54 8.02
C SER A 168 13.36 -41.05 7.84
N VAL A 169 13.18 -40.24 8.89
CA VAL A 169 13.57 -38.82 8.88
C VAL A 169 15.08 -38.68 8.76
N ALA A 170 15.86 -39.44 9.52
CA ALA A 170 17.32 -39.41 9.46
C ALA A 170 17.85 -39.81 8.07
N GLN A 171 17.21 -40.76 7.38
CA GLN A 171 17.58 -41.12 6.01
C GLN A 171 17.30 -39.99 5.03
N VAL A 172 16.13 -39.34 5.13
CA VAL A 172 15.78 -38.19 4.28
C VAL A 172 16.69 -37.00 4.56
N GLU A 173 16.98 -36.71 5.81
CA GLU A 173 17.92 -35.67 6.23
C GLU A 173 19.31 -36.00 5.69
N GLN A 174 19.80 -37.24 5.80
CA GLN A 174 21.12 -37.61 5.29
C GLN A 174 21.24 -37.51 3.76
N VAL A 175 20.18 -37.82 3.01
CA VAL A 175 20.15 -37.68 1.54
C VAL A 175 20.00 -36.22 1.11
N ARG A 176 19.31 -35.40 1.90
CA ARG A 176 19.02 -33.99 1.58
C ARG A 176 19.99 -32.99 2.22
N ASP A 177 20.80 -33.43 3.18
CA ASP A 177 21.77 -32.61 3.91
C ASP A 177 23.14 -32.60 3.23
N PHE A 178 23.17 -31.95 2.08
CA PHE A 178 24.15 -30.88 1.84
C PHE A 178 23.60 -29.52 2.32
N ILE A 179 22.73 -29.54 3.35
CA ILE A 179 22.32 -28.38 4.14
C ILE A 179 23.12 -28.47 5.44
N PRO A 180 24.07 -27.56 5.64
CA PRO A 180 24.91 -27.64 6.82
C PRO A 180 24.06 -27.38 8.08
N PRO A 181 24.21 -28.18 9.15
CA PRO A 181 23.55 -27.95 10.42
C PRO A 181 23.83 -26.52 10.89
N LEU A 182 22.92 -25.93 11.66
CA LEU A 182 23.06 -24.60 12.27
C LEU A 182 24.38 -24.40 13.06
N GLU A 183 25.12 -25.47 13.34
CA GLU A 183 26.50 -25.44 13.86
C GLU A 183 27.55 -24.84 12.89
N LEU A 184 27.36 -24.88 11.57
CA LEU A 184 28.31 -24.32 10.60
C LEU A 184 28.21 -22.80 10.44
N ARG A 185 27.15 -22.17 10.99
CA ARG A 185 27.17 -20.71 11.23
C ARG A 185 28.15 -20.33 12.34
N PHE A 186 28.36 -21.20 13.34
CA PHE A 186 29.30 -20.93 14.43
C PHE A 186 30.76 -21.08 14.00
N LEU A 187 31.08 -22.06 13.16
CA LEU A 187 32.46 -22.28 12.70
C LEU A 187 32.95 -21.18 11.76
N ASN A 188 32.11 -20.67 10.85
CA ASN A 188 32.46 -19.52 9.99
C ASN A 188 32.60 -18.21 10.78
N TYR A 189 31.84 -18.05 11.87
CA TYR A 189 31.97 -16.92 12.78
C TYR A 189 33.31 -16.96 13.56
N PHE A 190 33.78 -18.15 13.94
CA PHE A 190 35.07 -18.33 14.63
C PHE A 190 36.28 -18.08 13.73
N THR A 191 36.24 -18.47 12.46
CA THR A 191 37.29 -18.12 11.48
C THR A 191 37.30 -16.63 11.16
N ALA A 192 36.14 -15.97 11.13
CA ALA A 192 36.06 -14.52 10.97
C ALA A 192 36.68 -13.78 12.16
N ILE A 193 36.41 -14.18 13.42
CA ILE A 193 36.99 -13.57 14.63
C ILE A 193 38.52 -13.65 14.66
N ARG A 194 39.12 -14.70 14.06
CA ARG A 194 40.58 -14.88 14.01
C ARG A 194 41.29 -13.89 13.08
N LYS A 195 40.55 -13.21 12.18
CA LYS A 195 41.05 -12.16 11.28
C LYS A 195 40.81 -10.73 11.78
N LEU A 196 40.17 -10.53 12.95
CA LEU A 196 40.03 -9.19 13.54
C LEU A 196 41.29 -8.80 14.32
N PRO A 197 41.69 -7.51 14.28
CA PRO A 197 42.80 -7.00 15.09
C PRO A 197 42.55 -7.29 16.58
N THR A 198 43.64 -7.63 17.28
CA THR A 198 43.67 -8.19 18.65
C THR A 198 42.82 -7.43 19.69
N VAL A 199 42.57 -6.13 19.49
CA VAL A 199 41.77 -5.27 20.38
C VAL A 199 40.27 -5.57 20.31
N VAL A 200 39.74 -6.05 19.18
CA VAL A 200 38.31 -6.38 19.04
C VAL A 200 37.98 -7.77 19.58
N ARG A 201 38.97 -8.68 19.54
CA ARG A 201 38.84 -10.07 19.99
C ARG A 201 38.59 -10.20 21.50
N THR A 202 39.20 -9.34 22.31
CA THR A 202 39.00 -9.29 23.77
C THR A 202 37.65 -8.70 24.18
N ARG A 203 37.08 -7.76 23.40
CA ARG A 203 35.76 -7.20 23.70
C ARG A 203 34.63 -8.21 23.44
N VAL A 204 34.73 -9.01 22.38
CA VAL A 204 33.72 -10.03 22.02
C VAL A 204 33.71 -11.21 23.02
N THR A 205 34.87 -11.60 23.57
CA THR A 205 34.93 -12.66 24.59
C THR A 205 34.37 -12.23 25.94
N ILE A 206 34.55 -10.95 26.33
CA ILE A 206 33.98 -10.40 27.58
C ILE A 206 32.44 -10.37 27.52
N VAL A 207 31.87 -9.93 26.40
CA VAL A 207 30.41 -9.88 26.22
C VAL A 207 29.80 -11.28 26.23
N ARG A 208 30.50 -12.27 25.64
CA ARG A 208 30.04 -13.67 25.63
C ARG A 208 30.10 -14.32 27.02
N GLY A 209 31.09 -13.96 27.85
CA GLY A 209 31.16 -14.38 29.26
C GLY A 209 30.02 -13.81 30.10
N TYR A 210 29.66 -12.53 29.89
CA TYR A 210 28.54 -11.88 30.58
C TYR A 210 27.19 -12.50 30.23
N ILE A 211 26.95 -12.78 28.94
CA ILE A 211 25.70 -13.40 28.48
C ILE A 211 25.56 -14.84 29.02
N SER A 212 26.66 -15.61 29.08
CA SER A 212 26.64 -16.96 29.64
C SER A 212 26.45 -17.00 31.17
N ALA A 213 26.93 -15.97 31.88
CA ALA A 213 26.70 -15.85 33.32
C ALA A 213 25.24 -15.49 33.64
N ILE A 214 24.61 -14.63 32.82
CA ILE A 214 23.21 -14.22 32.99
C ILE A 214 22.24 -15.40 32.78
N THR A 215 22.50 -16.29 31.82
CA THR A 215 21.65 -17.48 31.60
C THR A 215 21.80 -18.56 32.68
N LEU A 216 22.95 -18.66 33.34
CA LEU A 216 23.17 -19.60 34.45
C LEU A 216 22.50 -19.16 35.78
N VAL A 217 22.30 -17.85 35.98
CA VAL A 217 21.59 -17.35 37.17
C VAL A 217 20.07 -17.55 37.04
N SER A 218 19.50 -17.47 35.83
CA SER A 218 18.05 -17.68 35.62
C SER A 218 17.57 -19.13 35.79
N THR A 219 18.44 -20.14 35.70
CA THR A 219 18.03 -21.56 35.77
C THR A 219 18.03 -22.12 37.19
N HIS A 220 18.50 -21.39 38.21
CA HIS A 220 18.62 -21.90 39.57
C HIS A 220 17.45 -21.54 40.51
N GLU A 221 16.41 -20.85 40.02
CA GLU A 221 15.30 -20.32 40.85
C GLU A 221 13.90 -20.85 40.47
N VAL A 222 13.81 -22.09 39.97
CA VAL A 222 12.52 -22.79 39.83
C VAL A 222 12.64 -24.22 40.38
N ARG A 223 12.63 -24.32 41.71
CA ARG A 223 12.46 -25.58 42.44
C ARG A 223 11.02 -25.62 42.97
N PRO A 224 10.06 -26.35 42.36
CA PRO A 224 8.73 -26.48 42.94
C PRO A 224 8.77 -27.50 44.09
N HIS A 225 8.37 -27.01 45.26
CA HIS A 225 8.07 -27.79 46.46
C HIS A 225 6.99 -28.84 46.16
N ARG A 226 7.33 -30.12 46.25
CA ARG A 226 6.36 -31.22 46.29
C ARG A 226 5.86 -31.35 47.75
N LYS A 227 4.64 -30.92 48.02
CA LYS A 227 3.89 -31.23 49.26
C LYS A 227 2.94 -32.41 48.98
N HIS A 228 2.87 -33.30 49.96
CA HIS A 228 1.93 -34.41 50.15
C HIS A 228 0.49 -34.13 49.70
N SER A 229 -0.14 -35.08 49.02
CA SER A 229 -1.11 -36.02 49.62
C SER A 229 -1.50 -37.10 48.62
#